data_AF-A0A7Y5X2C4-F1
#
_entry.id   AF-A0A7Y5X2C4-F1
#
_cell.length_a   1.000
_cell.length_b   1.000
_cell.length_c   1.000
_cell.angle_alpha   90.00
_cell.angle_beta   90.00
_cell.angle_gamma   90.00
#
_symmetry.space_group_name_H-M   'P 1'
#
loop_
_entity.id
_entity.type
_entity.pdbx_description
1 polymer ?
#
loop_
_entity_poly.entity_id
_entity_poly.type
_entity_poly.pdbx_seq_one_letter_code
_entity_poly.pdbx_strand_id
1 'polypeptide(L)'
;MTRLPVLVVVTGPPGAGKSTVAAALQERLGLPLIAKDALKETLGDALGVAGDRRDSQRLGVATFRVQFAVVHELLAAGVSLIAEGNFRGTDLFEALPPAQITQVHVSAAPEILRERMLARDSHRHSVHYDREAADEIAERVAQGDWRPLPLGGRLIEIDTTTWPDLDEVLATL
;
A
#
# COMPACT_ATOMS: atom_id res chain seq x y z
N MET A 1 -18.59 1.85 26.47
CA MET A 1 -17.28 1.51 25.87
C MET A 1 -17.28 2.05 24.46
N THR A 2 -16.38 2.96 24.12
CA THR A 2 -16.21 3.44 22.75
C THR A 2 -15.65 2.30 21.91
N ARG A 3 -16.23 2.04 20.72
CA ARG A 3 -15.65 1.05 19.80
C ARG A 3 -14.26 1.54 19.36
N LEU A 4 -13.32 0.63 19.23
CA LEU A 4 -12.01 0.94 18.66
C LEU A 4 -12.16 1.42 17.21
N PRO A 5 -11.32 2.36 16.74
CA PRO A 5 -11.27 2.73 15.33
C PRO A 5 -10.85 1.53 14.47
N VAL A 6 -11.25 1.54 13.20
CA VAL A 6 -10.89 0.52 12.22
C VAL A 6 -9.67 0.99 11.42
N LEU A 7 -8.66 0.14 11.31
CA LEU A 7 -7.54 0.32 10.39
C LEU A 7 -7.64 -0.72 9.28
N VAL A 8 -7.93 -0.25 8.06
CA VAL A 8 -7.87 -1.10 6.87
C VAL A 8 -6.48 -0.98 6.26
N VAL A 9 -5.74 -2.07 6.19
CA VAL A 9 -4.38 -2.12 5.65
C VAL A 9 -4.41 -2.74 4.27
N VAL A 10 -4.21 -1.94 3.22
CA VAL A 10 -4.15 -2.43 1.84
C VAL A 10 -2.69 -2.60 1.44
N THR A 11 -2.24 -3.84 1.24
CA THR A 11 -0.80 -4.15 1.05
C THR A 11 -0.56 -5.21 -0.02
N GLY A 12 0.71 -5.38 -0.42
CA GLY A 12 1.14 -6.25 -1.52
C GLY A 12 2.26 -5.65 -2.38
N PRO A 13 2.78 -6.38 -3.38
CA PRO A 13 3.92 -5.92 -4.15
C PRO A 13 3.56 -4.76 -5.11
N PRO A 14 4.54 -3.96 -5.57
CA PRO A 14 4.35 -3.05 -6.69
C PRO A 14 3.76 -3.76 -7.91
N GLY A 15 2.87 -3.10 -8.67
CA GLY A 15 2.18 -3.71 -9.82
C GLY A 15 0.91 -4.51 -9.50
N ALA A 16 0.65 -4.86 -8.23
CA ALA A 16 -0.49 -5.72 -7.86
C ALA A 16 -1.88 -5.05 -7.90
N GLY A 17 -1.99 -3.75 -8.22
CA GLY A 17 -3.31 -3.09 -8.27
C GLY A 17 -3.85 -2.59 -6.92
N LYS A 18 -3.03 -2.59 -5.85
CA LYS A 18 -3.39 -2.05 -4.51
C LYS A 18 -4.08 -0.70 -4.54
N SER A 19 -3.57 0.26 -5.32
CA SER A 19 -4.13 1.62 -5.37
C SER A 19 -5.56 1.62 -5.90
N THR A 20 -5.89 0.74 -6.85
CA THR A 20 -7.26 0.54 -7.35
C THR A 20 -8.17 -0.03 -6.27
N VAL A 21 -7.71 -1.08 -5.57
CA VAL A 21 -8.45 -1.69 -4.46
C VAL A 21 -8.67 -0.70 -3.32
N ALA A 22 -7.65 0.08 -2.96
CA ALA A 22 -7.73 1.10 -1.92
C ALA A 22 -8.67 2.25 -2.28
N ALA A 23 -8.72 2.65 -3.56
CA ALA A 23 -9.67 3.67 -4.03
C ALA A 23 -11.12 3.16 -3.97
N ALA A 24 -11.38 1.93 -4.41
CA ALA A 24 -12.70 1.31 -4.28
C ALA A 24 -13.14 1.20 -2.81
N LEU A 25 -12.20 0.86 -1.91
CA LEU A 25 -12.45 0.84 -0.48
C LEU A 25 -12.73 2.21 0.11
N GLN A 26 -11.99 3.23 -0.32
CA GLN A 26 -12.20 4.60 0.11
C GLN A 26 -13.60 5.08 -0.24
N GLU A 27 -14.04 4.86 -1.49
CA GLU A 27 -15.37 5.22 -1.97
C GLU A 27 -16.46 4.49 -1.17
N ARG A 28 -16.30 3.18 -0.98
CA ARG A 28 -17.29 2.34 -0.31
C ARG A 28 -17.42 2.63 1.19
N LEU A 29 -16.30 2.82 1.88
CA LEU A 29 -16.27 2.98 3.33
C LEU A 29 -16.36 4.45 3.78
N GLY A 30 -16.10 5.40 2.87
CA GLY A 30 -16.05 6.82 3.21
C GLY A 30 -14.92 7.19 4.17
N LEU A 31 -13.87 6.36 4.25
CA LEU A 31 -12.75 6.54 5.17
C LEU A 31 -11.60 7.35 4.53
N PRO A 32 -10.82 8.11 5.32
CA PRO A 32 -9.58 8.70 4.83
C PRO A 32 -8.62 7.63 4.30
N LEU A 33 -8.05 7.86 3.11
CA LEU A 33 -7.01 7.03 2.53
C LEU A 33 -5.65 7.72 2.65
N ILE A 34 -4.75 7.10 3.40
CA ILE A 34 -3.34 7.52 3.50
C ILE A 34 -2.50 6.59 2.63
N ALA A 35 -2.32 6.96 1.36
CA ALA A 35 -1.59 6.18 0.36
C ALA A 35 -0.11 6.58 0.27
N LYS A 36 0.78 5.59 0.30
CA LYS A 36 2.23 5.82 0.30
C LYS A 36 2.71 6.53 -0.97
N ASP A 37 2.23 6.14 -2.16
CA ASP A 37 2.73 6.75 -3.39
C ASP A 37 2.29 8.23 -3.55
N ALA A 38 1.06 8.58 -3.18
CA ALA A 38 0.58 9.97 -3.20
C ALA A 38 1.39 10.89 -2.27
N LEU A 39 1.72 10.40 -1.06
CA LEU A 39 2.60 11.12 -0.14
C LEU A 39 4.02 11.23 -0.71
N LYS A 40 4.54 10.16 -1.31
CA LYS A 40 5.91 10.15 -1.88
C LYS A 40 6.05 11.16 -3.02
N GLU A 41 5.05 11.24 -3.88
CA GLU A 41 4.99 12.20 -4.99
C GLU A 41 4.94 13.64 -4.47
N THR A 42 4.01 13.93 -3.54
CA THR A 42 3.89 15.25 -2.90
C THR A 42 5.20 15.69 -2.23
N LEU A 43 5.85 14.80 -1.48
CA LEU A 43 7.12 15.08 -0.82
C LEU A 43 8.26 15.24 -1.83
N GLY A 44 8.26 14.46 -2.91
CA GLY A 44 9.25 14.55 -3.97
C GLY A 44 9.21 15.90 -4.68
N ASP A 45 8.02 16.37 -5.05
CA ASP A 45 7.81 17.70 -5.63
C ASP A 45 8.26 18.80 -4.68
N ALA A 46 7.84 18.73 -3.41
CA ALA A 46 8.18 19.74 -2.40
C ALA A 46 9.69 19.82 -2.12
N LEU A 47 10.41 18.70 -2.24
CA LEU A 47 11.85 18.62 -1.95
C LEU A 47 12.73 18.68 -3.21
N GLY A 48 12.13 18.73 -4.41
CA GLY A 48 12.86 18.71 -5.67
C GLY A 48 13.62 17.40 -5.94
N VAL A 49 13.14 16.27 -5.42
CA VAL A 49 13.78 14.96 -5.63
C VAL A 49 13.33 14.38 -6.98
N ALA A 50 14.28 14.10 -7.88
CA ALA A 50 13.98 13.52 -9.18
C ALA A 50 14.97 12.41 -9.57
N GLY A 51 14.43 11.31 -10.09
CA GLY A 51 15.09 10.41 -11.04
C GLY A 51 16.18 9.47 -10.53
N ASP A 52 16.86 9.75 -9.42
CA ASP A 52 17.86 8.83 -8.87
C ASP A 52 17.20 7.76 -7.98
N ARG A 53 17.58 6.50 -8.21
CA ARG A 53 17.04 5.35 -7.48
C ARG A 53 17.37 5.40 -5.99
N ARG A 54 18.58 5.84 -5.60
CA ARG A 54 18.98 5.91 -4.19
C ARG A 54 18.17 7.00 -3.48
N ASP A 55 18.01 8.16 -4.10
CA ASP A 55 17.19 9.23 -3.51
C ASP A 55 15.70 8.87 -3.47
N SER A 56 15.17 8.19 -4.49
CA SER A 56 13.81 7.63 -4.45
C SER A 56 13.60 6.64 -3.30
N GLN A 57 14.57 5.76 -3.05
CA GLN A 57 14.53 4.82 -1.93
C GLN A 57 14.57 5.54 -0.58
N ARG A 58 15.46 6.53 -0.42
CA ARG A 58 15.53 7.37 0.78
C ARG A 58 14.22 8.11 1.02
N LEU A 59 13.65 8.69 -0.03
CA LEU A 59 12.35 9.35 0.00
C LEU A 59 11.23 8.36 0.36
N GLY A 60 11.27 7.14 -0.17
CA GLY A 60 10.32 6.08 0.18
C GLY A 60 10.36 5.70 1.66
N VAL A 61 11.54 5.56 2.24
CA VAL A 61 11.71 5.30 3.69
C VAL A 61 11.15 6.47 4.52
N ALA A 62 11.49 7.71 4.15
CA ALA A 62 10.95 8.90 4.82
C ALA A 62 9.42 8.97 4.71
N THR A 63 8.87 8.62 3.55
CA THR A 63 7.43 8.62 3.29
C THR A 63 6.68 7.65 4.19
N PHE A 64 7.21 6.44 4.41
CA PHE A 64 6.58 5.51 5.37
C PHE A 64 6.57 6.07 6.80
N ARG A 65 7.64 6.76 7.23
CA ARG A 65 7.66 7.40 8.56
C ARG A 65 6.59 8.49 8.68
N VAL A 66 6.44 9.32 7.66
CA VAL A 66 5.39 10.36 7.62
C VAL A 66 3.99 9.73 7.58
N GLN A 67 3.79 8.71 6.72
CA GLN A 67 2.54 7.97 6.62
C GLN A 67 2.11 7.43 7.98
N PHE A 68 3.00 6.74 8.70
CA PHE A 68 2.67 6.14 9.98
C PHE A 68 2.54 7.15 11.12
N ALA A 69 3.22 8.30 11.05
CA ALA A 69 2.93 9.41 11.96
C ALA A 69 1.49 9.91 11.80
N VAL A 70 1.01 10.07 10.56
CA VAL A 70 -0.37 10.46 10.29
C VAL A 70 -1.36 9.38 10.73
N VAL A 71 -1.07 8.10 10.43
CA VAL A 71 -1.91 6.96 10.85
C VAL A 71 -2.01 6.91 12.38
N HIS A 72 -0.90 7.09 13.09
CA HIS A 72 -0.87 7.14 14.55
C HIS A 72 -1.79 8.23 15.09
N GLU A 73 -1.65 9.48 14.63
CA GLU A 73 -2.46 10.60 15.13
C GLU A 73 -3.96 10.40 14.87
N LEU A 74 -4.33 9.88 13.69
CA LEU A 74 -5.72 9.60 13.37
C LEU A 74 -6.31 8.50 14.26
N LEU A 75 -5.58 7.40 14.47
CA LEU A 75 -6.02 6.34 15.37
C LEU A 75 -6.11 6.80 16.83
N ALA A 76 -5.16 7.61 17.29
CA ALA A 76 -5.17 8.19 18.64
C ALA A 76 -6.38 9.10 18.85
N ALA A 77 -6.83 9.79 17.79
CA ALA A 77 -8.05 10.58 17.77
C ALA A 77 -9.34 9.75 17.59
N GLY A 78 -9.23 8.42 17.47
CA GLY A 78 -10.38 7.52 17.27
C GLY A 78 -10.95 7.54 15.85
N VAL A 79 -10.17 7.99 14.86
CA VAL A 79 -10.59 8.06 13.46
C VAL A 79 -10.23 6.76 12.74
N SER A 80 -11.22 6.10 12.15
CA SER A 80 -11.02 4.96 11.25
C SER A 80 -10.42 5.43 9.92
N LEU A 81 -9.54 4.62 9.32
CA LEU A 81 -8.81 4.99 8.10
C LEU A 81 -8.34 3.78 7.29
N ILE A 82 -7.92 4.06 6.06
CA ILE A 82 -7.24 3.12 5.16
C ILE A 82 -5.76 3.54 5.03
N ALA A 83 -4.84 2.61 5.27
CA ALA A 83 -3.42 2.77 4.98
C ALA A 83 -3.02 1.88 3.80
N GLU A 84 -2.53 2.49 2.71
CA GLU A 84 -2.10 1.76 1.51
C GLU A 84 -0.59 1.89 1.30
N GLY A 85 0.07 0.76 1.03
CA GLY A 85 1.48 0.74 0.70
C GLY A 85 2.01 -0.67 0.46
N ASN A 86 3.24 -0.77 -0.05
CA ASN A 86 3.92 -2.04 -0.26
C ASN A 86 4.70 -2.48 0.99
N PHE A 87 4.01 -2.57 2.13
CA PHE A 87 4.60 -2.82 3.45
C PHE A 87 5.34 -4.17 3.50
N ARG A 88 6.45 -4.20 4.23
CA ARG A 88 7.28 -5.39 4.46
C ARG A 88 7.62 -5.46 5.95
N GLY A 89 7.04 -6.40 6.68
CA GLY A 89 7.21 -6.53 8.12
C GLY A 89 6.18 -5.74 8.95
N THR A 90 6.27 -5.90 10.27
CA THR A 90 5.32 -5.35 11.25
C THR A 90 5.81 -4.11 11.97
N ASP A 91 7.09 -3.76 11.86
CA ASP A 91 7.75 -2.70 12.64
C ASP A 91 6.97 -1.37 12.67
N LEU A 92 6.40 -0.95 11.53
CA LEU A 92 5.64 0.30 11.44
C LEU A 92 4.31 0.25 12.20
N PHE A 93 3.73 -0.94 12.37
CA PHE A 93 2.43 -1.15 13.00
C PHE A 93 2.52 -1.33 14.53
N GLU A 94 3.68 -1.73 15.06
CA GLU A 94 3.86 -2.07 16.48
C GLU A 94 3.61 -0.90 17.44
N ALA A 95 3.89 0.32 17.00
CA ALA A 95 3.71 1.54 17.79
C ALA A 95 2.34 2.20 17.61
N LEU A 96 1.42 1.61 16.84
CA LEU A 96 0.11 2.21 16.59
C LEU A 96 -0.82 2.09 17.79
N PRO A 97 -1.73 3.07 18.00
CA PRO A 97 -2.79 2.95 18.99
C PRO A 97 -3.70 1.74 18.68
N PRO A 98 -4.39 1.18 19.69
CA PRO A 98 -5.26 0.03 19.48
C PRO A 98 -6.35 0.28 18.43
N ALA A 99 -6.45 -0.62 17.45
CA ALA A 99 -7.42 -0.56 16.37
C ALA A 99 -7.93 -1.95 16.01
N GLN A 100 -9.13 -2.01 15.40
CA GLN A 100 -9.60 -3.21 14.72
C GLN A 100 -8.95 -3.27 13.34
N ILE A 101 -8.03 -4.22 13.15
CA ILE A 101 -7.28 -4.35 11.90
C ILE A 101 -8.04 -5.27 10.93
N THR A 102 -8.22 -4.78 9.71
CA THR A 102 -8.50 -5.64 8.56
C THR A 102 -7.44 -5.43 7.50
N GLN A 103 -6.73 -6.50 7.15
CA GLN A 103 -5.74 -6.50 6.10
C GLN A 103 -6.37 -6.97 4.79
N VAL A 104 -6.20 -6.17 3.74
CA VAL A 104 -6.52 -6.53 2.35
C VAL A 104 -5.18 -6.72 1.63
N HIS A 105 -4.78 -7.97 1.49
CA HIS A 105 -3.58 -8.34 0.76
C HIS A 105 -3.92 -8.51 -0.72
N VAL A 106 -3.23 -7.76 -1.57
CA VAL A 106 -3.44 -7.76 -3.02
C VAL A 106 -2.21 -8.32 -3.70
N SER A 107 -2.39 -9.38 -4.46
CA SER A 107 -1.32 -10.09 -5.17
C SER A 107 -1.57 -10.14 -6.68
N ALA A 108 -0.56 -10.58 -7.42
CA ALA A 108 -0.68 -11.08 -8.79
C ALA A 108 0.53 -11.96 -9.09
N ALA A 109 0.46 -12.77 -10.13
CA ALA A 109 1.58 -13.57 -10.60
C ALA A 109 2.79 -12.68 -10.96
N PRO A 110 4.04 -13.10 -10.66
CA PRO A 110 5.25 -12.29 -10.88
C PRO A 110 5.37 -11.71 -12.29
N GLU A 111 5.04 -12.49 -13.31
CA GLU A 111 5.04 -12.09 -14.71
C GLU A 111 4.04 -10.96 -15.00
N ILE A 112 2.85 -11.02 -14.39
CA ILE A 112 1.84 -9.96 -14.52
C ILE A 112 2.27 -8.68 -13.80
N LEU A 113 2.90 -8.79 -12.63
CA LEU A 113 3.47 -7.62 -11.93
C LEU A 113 4.52 -6.92 -12.79
N ARG A 114 5.43 -7.71 -13.35
CA ARG A 114 6.49 -7.24 -14.25
C ARG A 114 5.91 -6.53 -15.46
N GLU A 115 4.98 -7.17 -16.18
CA GLU A 115 4.32 -6.59 -17.35
C GLU A 115 3.65 -5.26 -17.02
N ARG A 116 2.87 -5.21 -15.93
CA ARG A 116 2.22 -3.98 -15.47
C ARG A 116 3.23 -2.88 -15.14
N MET A 117 4.33 -3.21 -14.48
CA MET A 117 5.37 -2.23 -14.14
C MET A 117 6.10 -1.69 -15.38
N LEU A 118 6.36 -2.56 -16.37
CA LEU A 118 6.98 -2.15 -17.64
C LEU A 118 6.04 -1.32 -18.52
N ALA A 119 4.74 -1.58 -18.45
CA ALA A 119 3.69 -0.89 -19.20
C ALA A 119 3.22 0.43 -18.54
N ARG A 120 3.66 0.73 -17.30
CA ARG A 120 3.30 1.98 -16.62
C ARG A 120 3.77 3.19 -17.44
N ASP A 121 2.85 4.12 -17.61
CA ASP A 121 2.96 5.29 -18.47
C ASP A 121 4.17 6.18 -18.11
N SER A 122 4.66 6.90 -19.12
CA SER A 122 5.55 8.06 -19.00
C SER A 122 5.03 9.16 -18.05
N HIS A 123 3.72 9.22 -17.81
CA HIS A 123 3.11 10.11 -16.81
C HIS A 123 3.29 9.65 -15.36
N ARG A 124 3.90 8.48 -15.12
CA ARG A 124 4.34 8.08 -13.77
C ARG A 124 5.36 9.08 -13.25
N HIS A 125 5.13 9.58 -12.04
CA HIS A 125 6.00 10.60 -11.45
C HIS A 125 7.47 10.13 -11.39
N SER A 126 8.38 11.03 -11.71
CA SER A 126 9.84 10.83 -11.76
C SER A 126 10.50 10.35 -10.46
N VAL A 127 9.78 10.36 -9.34
CA VAL A 127 10.25 9.79 -8.08
C VAL A 127 10.14 8.26 -8.06
N HIS A 128 9.52 7.64 -9.06
CA HIS A 128 9.39 6.18 -9.16
C HIS A 128 10.35 5.64 -10.21
N TYR A 129 10.89 4.46 -9.95
CA TYR A 129 11.82 3.73 -10.82
C TYR A 129 11.22 2.37 -11.20
N ASP A 130 9.93 2.40 -11.57
CA ASP A 130 9.11 1.18 -11.71
C ASP A 130 9.68 0.25 -12.81
N ARG A 131 10.10 0.79 -13.95
CA ARG A 131 10.63 -0.02 -15.06
C ARG A 131 11.97 -0.65 -14.70
N GLU A 132 12.84 0.10 -14.04
CA GLU A 132 14.15 -0.37 -13.55
C GLU A 132 14.02 -1.42 -12.44
N ALA A 133 12.90 -1.45 -11.72
CA ALA A 133 12.65 -2.41 -10.65
C ALA A 133 11.81 -3.62 -11.08
N ALA A 134 11.27 -3.66 -12.29
CA ALA A 134 10.27 -4.65 -12.69
C ALA A 134 10.76 -6.11 -12.54
N ASP A 135 11.96 -6.40 -13.05
CA ASP A 135 12.57 -7.74 -12.95
C ASP A 135 12.86 -8.12 -11.49
N GLU A 136 13.51 -7.23 -10.73
CA GLU A 136 13.82 -7.46 -9.31
C GLU A 136 12.55 -7.71 -8.48
N ILE A 137 11.48 -6.93 -8.68
CA ILE A 137 10.24 -7.10 -7.95
C ILE A 137 9.61 -8.45 -8.26
N ALA A 138 9.57 -8.86 -9.52
CA ALA A 138 9.04 -10.16 -9.91
C ALA A 138 9.84 -11.31 -9.28
N GLU A 139 11.18 -11.25 -9.32
CA GLU A 139 12.06 -12.25 -8.71
C GLU A 139 11.84 -12.36 -7.19
N ARG A 140 11.76 -11.23 -6.50
CA ARG A 140 11.54 -11.20 -5.06
C ARG A 140 10.18 -11.76 -4.65
N VAL A 141 9.13 -11.44 -5.41
CA VAL A 141 7.79 -12.01 -5.18
C VAL A 141 7.81 -13.52 -5.41
N ALA A 142 8.49 -14.01 -6.46
CA ALA A 142 8.70 -15.45 -6.68
C ALA A 142 9.46 -16.13 -5.53
N GLN A 143 10.36 -15.40 -4.85
CA GLN A 143 11.08 -15.86 -3.66
C GLN A 143 10.25 -15.76 -2.36
N GLY A 144 9.05 -15.20 -2.41
CA GLY A 144 8.13 -15.13 -1.28
C GLY A 144 8.14 -13.81 -0.51
N ASP A 145 8.71 -12.73 -1.06
CA ASP A 145 8.51 -11.38 -0.50
C ASP A 145 7.04 -10.93 -0.66
N TRP A 146 6.63 -9.94 0.16
CA TRP A 146 5.27 -9.39 0.20
C TRP A 146 4.16 -10.41 0.47
N ARG A 147 4.42 -11.43 1.29
CA ARG A 147 3.36 -12.26 1.90
C ARG A 147 2.46 -11.42 2.83
N PRO A 148 1.23 -11.87 3.13
CA PRO A 148 0.40 -11.23 4.15
C PRO A 148 1.15 -11.02 5.45
N LEU A 149 1.00 -9.82 6.04
CA LEU A 149 1.66 -9.46 7.28
C LEU A 149 0.94 -10.10 8.48
N PRO A 150 1.66 -10.54 9.52
CA PRO A 150 1.06 -11.11 10.72
C PRO A 150 0.54 -10.00 11.67
N LEU A 151 -0.39 -9.16 11.19
CA LEU A 151 -0.94 -8.01 11.94
C LEU A 151 -2.04 -8.40 12.95
N GLY A 152 -2.48 -9.66 12.92
CA GLY A 152 -3.71 -10.08 13.58
C GLY A 152 -4.96 -9.50 12.90
N GLY A 153 -6.12 -9.75 13.50
CA GLY A 153 -7.39 -9.32 12.93
C GLY A 153 -7.78 -10.13 11.68
N ARG A 154 -8.56 -9.50 10.81
CA ARG A 154 -9.10 -10.16 9.62
C ARG A 154 -8.16 -10.01 8.43
N LEU A 155 -8.02 -11.07 7.64
CA LEU A 155 -7.31 -11.05 6.36
C LEU A 155 -8.29 -11.31 5.21
N ILE A 156 -8.16 -10.52 4.15
CA ILE A 156 -8.83 -10.71 2.86
C ILE A 156 -7.73 -10.72 1.80
N GLU A 157 -7.72 -11.76 0.97
CA GLU A 157 -6.73 -11.93 -0.09
C GLU A 157 -7.39 -11.70 -1.45
N ILE A 158 -6.77 -10.88 -2.28
CA ILE A 158 -7.25 -10.51 -3.62
C ILE A 158 -6.14 -10.79 -4.61
N ASP A 159 -6.28 -11.86 -5.38
CA ASP A 159 -5.41 -12.13 -6.52
C ASP A 159 -5.92 -11.37 -7.74
N THR A 160 -5.11 -10.45 -8.25
CA THR A 160 -5.43 -9.63 -9.42
C THR A 160 -4.75 -10.14 -10.70
N THR A 161 -4.13 -11.32 -10.69
CA THR A 161 -3.65 -12.00 -11.91
C THR A 161 -4.77 -12.01 -12.96
N THR A 162 -5.96 -12.39 -12.50
CA THR A 162 -7.24 -12.12 -13.16
C THR A 162 -8.06 -11.28 -12.19
N TRP A 163 -8.49 -10.09 -12.60
CA TRP A 163 -9.27 -9.20 -11.72
C TRP A 163 -10.58 -9.87 -11.30
N PRO A 164 -10.83 -10.00 -9.97
CA PRO A 164 -12.12 -10.48 -9.48
C PRO A 164 -13.15 -9.35 -9.52
N ASP A 165 -14.41 -9.70 -9.27
CA ASP A 165 -15.44 -8.72 -8.95
C ASP A 165 -15.12 -8.10 -7.57
N LEU A 166 -14.65 -6.85 -7.58
CA LEU A 166 -14.29 -6.15 -6.36
C LEU A 166 -15.51 -5.85 -5.49
N ASP A 167 -16.70 -5.66 -6.07
CA ASP A 167 -17.89 -5.39 -5.27
C ASP A 167 -18.29 -6.62 -4.45
N GLU A 168 -18.17 -7.82 -5.04
CA GLU A 168 -18.40 -9.09 -4.36
C GLU A 168 -17.37 -9.33 -3.25
N VAL A 169 -16.07 -9.20 -3.57
CA VAL A 169 -14.99 -9.48 -2.60
C VAL A 169 -15.03 -8.50 -1.43
N LEU A 170 -15.22 -7.21 -1.72
CA LEU A 170 -15.24 -6.16 -0.71
C LEU A 170 -16.58 -6.07 0.03
N ALA A 171 -17.65 -6.73 -0.43
CA ALA A 171 -18.90 -6.83 0.34
C ALA A 171 -18.76 -7.62 1.63
N THR A 172 -17.68 -8.35 1.76
CA THR A 172 -17.40 -9.07 2.98
C THR A 172 -16.84 -8.17 4.07
N LEU A 173 -16.32 -6.96 3.79
CA LEU A 173 -15.73 -6.01 4.75
C LEU A 173 -16.77 -5.34 5.65
#